data_AF-A0A956MWM1-F1
#
_entry.id   AF-A0A956MWM1-F1
#
_cell.length_a   1.000
_cell.length_b   1.000
_cell.length_c   1.000
_cell.angle_alpha   90.00
_cell.angle_beta   90.00
_cell.angle_gamma   90.00
#
_symmetry.space_group_name_H-M   'P 1'
#
loop_
_entity.id
_entity.type
_entity.pdbx_description
1 polymer ?
#
loop_
_entity_poly.entity_id
_entity_poly.type
_entity_poly.pdbx_seq_one_letter_code
_entity_poly.pdbx_strand_id
1 'polypeptide(L)'
;MSLSIIDAILLIGAAQGLLLATLIFHKYRAFFANRFLGLMMLFYGIIFFDLFFGEMGVYERLPRLQLVLSGIAFLVPPLHYFYAKS
;
A
#
# COMPACT_ATOMS: atom_id res chain seq x y z
N MET A 1 -23.56 6.26 -5.74
CA MET A 1 -22.22 6.45 -6.33
C MET A 1 -21.96 5.28 -7.26
N SER A 2 -21.71 5.52 -8.55
CA SER A 2 -21.43 4.47 -9.53
C SER A 2 -19.95 4.13 -9.50
N LEU A 3 -19.60 2.84 -9.44
CA LEU A 3 -18.22 2.38 -9.52
C LEU A 3 -17.61 2.82 -10.86
N SER A 4 -16.59 3.67 -10.78
CA SER A 4 -15.82 4.10 -11.94
C SER A 4 -14.74 3.07 -12.28
N ILE A 5 -14.18 3.18 -13.48
CA ILE A 5 -13.03 2.36 -13.88
C ILE A 5 -11.80 2.64 -13.01
N ILE A 6 -11.66 3.85 -12.49
CA ILE A 6 -10.57 4.26 -11.60
C ILE A 6 -10.68 3.50 -10.29
N ASP A 7 -11.88 3.40 -9.71
CA ASP A 7 -12.14 2.65 -8.48
C ASP A 7 -11.75 1.17 -8.62
N ALA A 8 -12.08 0.57 -9.76
CA ALA A 8 -11.71 -0.80 -10.08
C ALA A 8 -10.19 -0.97 -10.19
N ILE A 9 -9.49 -0.05 -10.86
CA ILE A 9 -8.03 -0.08 -11.01
C ILE A 9 -7.34 0.07 -9.64
N LEU A 10 -7.82 1.00 -8.80
CA LEU A 10 -7.29 1.21 -7.46
C LEU A 10 -7.45 -0.06 -6.61
N LEU A 11 -8.64 -0.66 -6.62
CA LEU A 11 -8.90 -1.89 -5.86
C LEU A 11 -8.05 -3.07 -6.35
N ILE A 12 -7.93 -3.24 -7.67
CA ILE A 12 -7.09 -4.30 -8.26
C ILE A 12 -5.63 -4.10 -7.89
N GLY A 13 -5.09 -2.88 -8.06
CA GLY A 13 -3.70 -2.60 -7.71
C GLY A 13 -3.44 -2.77 -6.20
N ALA A 14 -4.39 -2.38 -5.36
CA ALA A 14 -4.31 -2.57 -3.92
C ALA A 14 -4.24 -4.07 -3.56
N ALA A 15 -5.13 -4.87 -4.14
CA ALA A 15 -5.14 -6.32 -3.96
C ALA A 15 -3.85 -6.97 -4.47
N GLN A 16 -3.32 -6.55 -5.62
CA GLN A 16 -2.05 -7.04 -6.16
C GLN A 16 -0.88 -6.74 -5.21
N GLY A 17 -0.80 -5.52 -4.68
CA GLY A 17 0.22 -5.13 -3.70
C GLY A 17 0.17 -6.00 -2.44
N LEU A 18 -1.02 -6.20 -1.86
CA LEU A 18 -1.21 -7.03 -0.66
C LEU A 18 -0.90 -8.51 -0.91
N LEU A 19 -1.38 -9.07 -2.03
CA LEU A 19 -1.14 -10.47 -2.38
C LEU A 19 0.33 -10.74 -2.63
N LEU A 20 1.01 -9.85 -3.37
CA LEU A 20 2.43 -10.00 -3.65
C LEU A 20 3.27 -9.84 -2.37
N ALA A 21 2.95 -8.85 -1.51
CA ALA A 21 3.59 -8.72 -0.21
C ALA A 21 3.44 -9.99 0.63
N THR A 22 2.22 -10.54 0.70
CA THR A 22 1.92 -11.79 1.42
C THR A 22 2.74 -12.96 0.87
N LEU A 23 2.76 -13.13 -0.46
CA LEU A 23 3.54 -14.17 -1.12
C LEU A 23 5.04 -14.05 -0.81
N ILE A 24 5.58 -12.84 -0.85
CA ILE A 24 6.98 -12.57 -0.57
C ILE A 24 7.32 -12.92 0.88
N PHE A 25 6.53 -12.46 1.86
CA PHE A 25 6.78 -12.76 3.26
C PHE A 25 6.58 -14.24 3.60
N HIS A 26 5.67 -14.91 2.91
CA HIS A 26 5.40 -16.33 3.13
C HIS A 26 6.49 -17.22 2.53
N LYS A 27 6.87 -16.99 1.26
CA LYS A 27 7.70 -17.92 0.48
C LYS A 27 9.12 -17.42 0.22
N TYR A 28 9.33 -16.11 0.09
CA TYR A 28 10.58 -15.54 -0.43
C TYR A 28 11.35 -14.67 0.57
N ARG A 29 10.99 -14.71 1.87
CA ARG A 29 11.53 -13.81 2.92
C ARG A 29 13.03 -13.94 3.24
N ALA A 30 13.74 -14.94 2.70
CA ALA A 30 15.10 -15.27 3.10
C ALA A 30 16.08 -14.12 2.85
N PHE A 31 16.00 -13.48 1.68
CA PHE A 31 16.86 -12.37 1.32
C PHE A 31 16.32 -11.04 1.86
N PHE A 32 17.22 -10.17 2.31
CA PHE A 32 16.85 -8.82 2.76
C PHE A 32 16.14 -8.03 1.65
N ALA A 33 16.62 -8.11 0.41
CA ALA A 33 16.00 -7.44 -0.74
C ALA A 33 14.53 -7.85 -0.93
N ASN A 34 14.20 -9.13 -0.72
CA ASN A 34 12.83 -9.60 -0.80
C ASN A 34 11.97 -9.06 0.34
N ARG A 35 12.49 -9.00 1.57
CA ARG A 35 11.75 -8.39 2.70
C ARG A 35 11.46 -6.91 2.45
N PHE A 36 12.45 -6.18 1.92
CA PHE A 36 12.27 -4.79 1.49
C PHE A 36 11.20 -4.67 0.40
N LEU A 37 11.28 -5.48 -0.66
CA LEU A 37 10.29 -5.50 -1.73
C LEU A 37 8.89 -5.83 -1.21
N GLY A 38 8.77 -6.79 -0.27
CA GLY A 38 7.50 -7.14 0.36
C GLY A 38 6.89 -5.97 1.13
N LEU A 39 7.69 -5.24 1.92
CA LEU A 39 7.25 -4.03 2.61
C LEU A 39 6.83 -2.93 1.63
N MET A 40 7.59 -2.76 0.54
CA MET A 40 7.26 -1.80 -0.52
C MET A 40 5.91 -2.11 -1.17
N MET A 41 5.67 -3.37 -1.55
CA MET A 41 4.40 -3.80 -2.13
C MET A 41 3.24 -3.65 -1.15
N LEU A 42 3.47 -3.91 0.14
CA LEU A 42 2.48 -3.70 1.19
C LEU A 42 2.08 -2.22 1.29
N PHE A 43 3.06 -1.31 1.36
CA PHE A 43 2.79 0.12 1.47
C PHE A 43 2.10 0.68 0.22
N TYR A 44 2.51 0.27 -0.99
CA TYR A 44 1.81 0.67 -2.20
C TYR A 44 0.38 0.13 -2.25
N GLY A 45 0.16 -1.11 -1.81
CA GLY A 45 -1.19 -1.66 -1.70
C GLY A 45 -2.09 -0.84 -0.76
N ILE A 46 -1.53 -0.41 0.38
CA ILE A 46 -2.23 0.44 1.35
C ILE A 46 -2.50 1.85 0.78
N ILE A 47 -1.55 2.44 0.05
CA ILE A 47 -1.74 3.74 -0.62
C ILE A 47 -2.87 3.66 -1.65
N PHE A 48 -2.99 2.58 -2.41
CA PHE A 48 -4.11 2.44 -3.35
C PHE A 48 -5.46 2.23 -2.64
N PHE A 49 -5.48 1.56 -1.49
CA PHE A 49 -6.66 1.53 -0.63
C PHE A 49 -7.01 2.92 -0.08
N ASP A 50 -6.02 3.73 0.29
CA ASP A 50 -6.20 5.11 0.76
C ASP A 50 -6.91 5.95 -0.30
N LEU A 51 -6.40 5.89 -1.53
CA LEU A 51 -6.99 6.60 -2.68
C LEU A 51 -8.42 6.11 -2.97
N PHE A 52 -8.65 4.79 -2.95
CA PHE A 52 -9.98 4.22 -3.15
C PHE A 52 -10.99 4.70 -2.09
N PHE A 53 -10.59 4.76 -0.82
CA PHE A 53 -11.46 5.28 0.24
C PHE A 53 -11.72 6.78 0.12
N GLY A 54 -10.75 7.53 -0.39
CA GLY A 54 -10.92 8.94 -0.75
C GLY A 54 -12.00 9.13 -1.82
N GLU A 55 -11.90 8.39 -2.93
CA GLU A 55 -12.89 8.42 -4.01
C GLU A 55 -14.29 8.05 -3.49
N MET A 56 -14.39 6.99 -2.68
CA MET A 56 -15.66 6.52 -2.11
C MET A 56 -16.27 7.45 -1.05
N GLY A 57 -15.65 8.59 -0.74
CA GLY A 57 -16.12 9.55 0.26
C GLY A 57 -16.08 9.02 1.70
N VAL A 58 -15.31 7.94 1.96
CA VAL A 58 -15.25 7.32 3.30
C VAL A 58 -14.65 8.27 4.33
N TYR A 59 -13.75 9.16 3.91
CA TYR A 59 -13.07 10.10 4.80
C TYR A 59 -13.93 11.23 5.32
N GLU A 60 -15.07 11.52 4.69
CA GLU A 60 -16.08 12.42 5.27
C GLU A 60 -16.62 11.86 6.59
N ARG A 61 -16.72 10.54 6.70
CA ARG A 61 -17.20 9.85 7.91
C ARG A 61 -16.06 9.51 8.87
N LEU A 62 -14.87 9.20 8.35
CA LEU A 62 -13.73 8.73 9.13
C LEU A 62 -12.44 9.52 8.78
N PRO A 63 -12.36 10.81 9.13
CA PRO A 63 -11.21 11.65 8.75
C PRO A 63 -9.89 11.20 9.40
N ARG A 64 -9.97 10.53 10.57
CA ARG A 64 -8.79 9.95 11.24
C ARG A 64 -8.18 8.79 10.44
N LEU A 65 -8.99 8.06 9.68
CA LEU A 65 -8.50 6.96 8.84
C LEU A 65 -7.60 7.50 7.72
N GLN A 66 -7.99 8.62 7.11
CA GLN A 66 -7.18 9.31 6.11
C GLN A 66 -5.80 9.68 6.65
N LEU A 67 -5.75 10.28 7.85
CA LEU A 67 -4.48 10.68 8.47
C LEU A 67 -3.53 9.50 8.68
N VAL A 68 -4.07 8.36 9.13
CA VAL A 68 -3.29 7.14 9.36
C VAL A 68 -2.76 6.57 8.05
N LEU A 69 -3.63 6.46 7.04
CA LEU A 69 -3.27 5.85 5.75
C LEU A 69 -2.30 6.74 4.95
N SER A 70 -2.54 8.04 4.91
CA SER A 70 -1.61 8.99 4.27
C SER A 70 -0.25 9.05 4.99
N GLY A 71 -0.21 8.79 6.30
CA GLY A 71 1.04 8.66 7.06
C GLY A 71 1.94 7.51 6.60
N ILE A 72 1.36 6.44 6.05
CA ILE A 72 2.13 5.27 5.57
C ILE A 72 2.98 5.63 4.35
N ALA A 73 2.55 6.58 3.51
CA ALA A 73 3.34 7.06 2.39
C ALA A 73 4.69 7.67 2.83
N PHE A 74 4.75 8.25 4.04
CA PHE A 74 5.98 8.80 4.60
C PHE A 74 6.98 7.73 5.09
N LEU A 75 6.56 6.47 5.19
CA LEU A 75 7.46 5.36 5.51
C LEU A 75 8.23 4.88 4.27
N VAL A 76 7.77 5.21 3.06
CA VAL A 76 8.38 4.75 1.81
C VAL A 76 9.80 5.32 1.62
N PRO A 77 10.07 6.64 1.78
CA PRO A 77 11.43 7.17 1.60
C PRO A 77 12.46 6.64 2.63
N PRO A 78 12.18 6.59 3.94
CA PRO A 78 13.08 5.97 4.92
C PRO A 78 13.38 4.51 4.59
N LEU A 79 12.38 3.76 4.10
CA LEU A 79 12.57 2.36 3.72
C LEU A 79 13.57 2.24 2.55
N HIS A 80 13.46 3.09 1.53
CA HIS A 80 14.43 3.14 0.43
C HIS A 80 15.83 3.52 0.89
N TYR A 81 15.95 4.47 1.82
CA TYR A 81 17.23 4.83 2.40
C TYR A 81 17.89 3.62 3.08
N PHE A 82 17.13 2.86 3.89
CA PHE A 82 17.65 1.64 4.52
C PHE A 82 18.07 0.59 3.51
N TYR A 83 17.32 0.43 2.42
CA TYR A 83 17.69 -0.48 1.34
C TYR A 83 19.01 -0.09 0.67
N ALA A 84 19.16 1.20 0.31
CA ALA A 84 20.35 1.69 -0.36
C ALA A 84 21.60 1.69 0.53
N LYS A 85 21.43 1.77 1.85
CA LYS A 85 22.51 1.69 2.83
C LYS A 85 23.02 0.25 3.07
N SER A 86 22.16 -0.74 2.86
CA SER A 86 22.41 -2.16 3.18
C SER A 86 23.31 -2.83 2.15
#